data_AF-A0A0R2FNK4-F1
#
_entry.id   AF-A0A0R2FNK4-F1
#
_cell.length_a   1.000
_cell.length_b   1.000
_cell.length_c   1.000
_cell.angle_alpha   90.00
_cell.angle_beta   90.00
_cell.angle_gamma   90.00
#
_symmetry.space_group_name_H-M   'P 1'
#
loop_
_entity.id
_entity.type
_entity.pdbx_description
1 polymer ?
#
loop_
_entity_poly.entity_id
_entity_poly.type
_entity_poly.pdbx_seq_one_letter_code
_entity_poly.pdbx_strand_id
1 'polypeptide(L)'
;MTEDSQTKGFNKKQLYFIRRDGSILRRGYKGNNVKKADGIAIKLLDYLRVNNRNQFMNLILNSYMYVGETVPSFFNEVFQSDEVFQEVGLAFVTGLLGGFEKENATEA
;
A
#
# COMPACT_ATOMS: atom_id res chain seq x y z
N MET A 1 -13.44 18.88 -30.41
CA MET A 1 -13.13 17.53 -29.90
C MET A 1 -11.72 17.56 -29.36
N THR A 2 -11.56 17.94 -28.10
CA THR A 2 -10.35 17.65 -27.34
C THR A 2 -10.73 16.50 -26.44
N GLU A 3 -10.32 15.30 -26.85
CA GLU A 3 -10.36 14.12 -26.00
C GLU A 3 -9.46 14.43 -24.81
N ASP A 4 -10.07 14.71 -23.66
CA ASP A 4 -9.38 14.67 -22.37
C ASP A 4 -8.82 13.25 -22.22
N SER A 5 -7.56 13.10 -22.60
CA SER A 5 -6.73 11.96 -22.26
C SER A 5 -6.84 11.73 -20.76
N GLN A 6 -7.66 10.75 -20.38
CA GLN A 6 -7.84 10.28 -19.02
C GLN A 6 -6.47 9.90 -18.47
N THR A 7 -5.85 10.79 -17.70
CA THR A 7 -4.79 10.43 -16.76
C THR A 7 -5.44 9.53 -15.71
N LYS A 8 -5.36 8.21 -15.90
CA LYS A 8 -5.67 7.20 -14.89
C LYS A 8 -4.65 7.27 -13.75
N GLY A 9 -4.65 8.37 -13.00
CA GLY A 9 -3.96 8.50 -11.72
C GLY A 9 -4.97 8.31 -10.59
N PHE A 10 -4.53 7.75 -9.45
CA PHE A 10 -5.41 7.64 -8.29
C PHE A 10 -5.71 9.03 -7.73
N ASN A 11 -6.98 9.34 -7.50
CA ASN A 11 -7.32 10.61 -6.85
C ASN A 11 -6.95 10.58 -5.36
N LYS A 12 -6.83 11.77 -4.75
CA LYS A 12 -6.46 11.93 -3.32
C LYS A 12 -7.31 11.08 -2.37
N LYS A 13 -8.61 10.94 -2.64
CA LYS A 13 -9.53 10.15 -1.81
C LYS A 13 -9.21 8.66 -1.91
N GLN A 14 -8.90 8.15 -3.09
CA GLN A 14 -8.50 6.76 -3.28
C GLN A 14 -7.15 6.48 -2.61
N LEU A 15 -6.17 7.39 -2.75
CA LEU A 15 -4.87 7.27 -2.07
C LEU A 15 -5.01 7.28 -0.54
N TYR A 16 -5.93 8.08 -0.01
CA TYR A 16 -6.26 8.07 1.42
C TYR A 16 -6.77 6.70 1.87
N PHE A 17 -7.67 6.07 1.11
CA PHE A 17 -8.17 4.73 1.43
C PHE A 17 -7.08 3.66 1.32
N ILE A 18 -6.21 3.72 0.31
CA ILE A 18 -5.08 2.81 0.18
C ILE A 18 -4.13 2.94 1.40
N ARG A 19 -3.84 4.18 1.81
CA ARG A 19 -3.01 4.44 3.01
C ARG A 19 -3.69 3.91 4.27
N ARG A 20 -4.99 4.12 4.42
CA ARG A 20 -5.77 3.55 5.52
C ARG A 20 -5.67 2.03 5.55
N ASP A 21 -5.81 1.37 4.40
CA ASP A 21 -5.78 -0.10 4.32
C ASP A 21 -4.38 -0.64 4.66
N GLY A 22 -3.30 0.07 4.33
CA GLY A 22 -1.95 -0.23 4.84
C GLY A 22 -1.86 -0.18 6.37
N SER A 23 -2.50 0.81 7.00
CA SER A 23 -2.60 0.92 8.46
C SER A 23 -3.45 -0.19 9.07
N ILE A 24 -4.53 -0.62 8.40
CA ILE A 24 -5.34 -1.77 8.83
C ILE A 24 -4.50 -3.04 8.83
N LEU A 25 -3.77 -3.31 7.74
CA LEU A 25 -2.86 -4.45 7.68
C LEU A 25 -1.84 -4.41 8.82
N ARG A 26 -1.26 -3.24 9.13
CA ARG A 26 -0.36 -3.06 10.27
C ARG A 26 -0.99 -3.54 11.58
N ARG A 27 -2.26 -3.20 11.83
CA ARG A 27 -2.98 -3.60 13.05
C ARG A 27 -3.25 -5.10 13.14
N GLY A 28 -3.19 -5.83 12.01
CA GLY A 28 -3.18 -7.29 12.01
C GLY A 28 -1.92 -7.88 12.66
N TYR A 29 -0.79 -7.15 12.64
CA TYR A 29 0.46 -7.53 13.29
C TYR A 29 0.53 -7.00 14.73
N LYS A 30 -0.16 -7.67 15.66
CA LYS A 30 -0.26 -7.27 17.08
C LYS A 30 0.90 -7.75 17.94
N GLY A 31 1.10 -7.11 19.09
CA GLY A 31 2.05 -7.52 20.13
C GLY A 31 3.49 -7.58 19.63
N ASN A 32 4.15 -8.72 19.81
CA ASN A 32 5.55 -8.91 19.40
C ASN A 32 5.76 -8.90 17.87
N ASN A 33 4.69 -8.91 17.07
CA ASN A 33 4.76 -8.95 15.61
C ASN A 33 4.77 -7.56 14.96
N VAL A 34 4.65 -6.46 15.70
CA VAL A 34 4.68 -5.10 15.12
C VAL A 34 5.97 -4.85 14.34
N LYS A 35 7.12 -5.31 14.85
CA LYS A 35 8.41 -5.23 14.14
C LYS A 35 8.45 -6.02 12.83
N LYS A 36 7.61 -7.06 12.70
CA LYS A 36 7.45 -7.81 11.45
C LYS A 36 6.76 -6.96 10.39
N ALA A 37 5.77 -6.15 10.76
CA ALA A 37 5.13 -5.20 9.84
C ALA A 37 6.14 -4.17 9.32
N ASP A 38 7.02 -3.65 10.18
CA ASP A 38 8.09 -2.73 9.76
C ASP A 38 9.05 -3.39 8.76
N GLY A 39 9.47 -4.63 9.04
CA GLY A 39 10.32 -5.40 8.13
C GLY A 39 9.65 -5.72 6.79
N ILE A 40 8.34 -5.97 6.78
CA ILE A 40 7.55 -6.15 5.55
C ILE A 40 7.49 -4.84 4.76
N ALA A 41 7.20 -3.71 5.43
CA ALA A 41 7.13 -2.41 4.79
C ALA A 41 8.46 -2.04 4.10
N ILE A 42 9.59 -2.27 4.77
CA ILE A 42 10.93 -2.03 4.19
C ILE A 42 11.14 -2.88 2.93
N LYS A 43 10.82 -4.18 2.98
CA LYS A 43 10.94 -5.05 1.80
C LYS A 43 10.03 -4.60 0.65
N LEU A 44 8.81 -4.14 0.95
CA LEU A 44 7.92 -3.58 -0.06
C LEU A 44 8.51 -2.31 -0.70
N LEU A 45 9.15 -1.43 0.08
CA LEU A 45 9.88 -0.27 -0.47
C LEU A 45 11.00 -0.68 -1.42
N ASP A 46 11.77 -1.72 -1.07
CA ASP A 46 12.85 -2.19 -1.93
C ASP A 46 12.32 -2.76 -3.26
N TYR A 47 11.19 -3.46 -3.22
CA TYR A 47 10.52 -3.93 -4.45
C TYR A 47 9.93 -2.78 -5.27
N LEU A 48 9.42 -1.73 -4.63
CA LEU A 48 9.00 -0.51 -5.33
C LEU A 48 10.20 0.16 -6.03
N ARG A 49 11.32 0.33 -5.32
CA ARG A 49 12.53 0.97 -5.86
C ARG A 49 13.08 0.27 -7.11
N VAL A 50 13.08 -1.06 -7.13
CA VAL A 50 13.54 -1.86 -8.28
C VAL A 50 12.42 -2.24 -9.24
N ASN A 51 11.23 -1.64 -9.07
CA ASN A 51 10.06 -1.84 -9.90
C ASN A 51 9.61 -3.33 -10.05
N ASN A 52 9.82 -4.13 -9.00
CA ASN A 52 9.56 -5.57 -8.99
C ASN A 52 8.16 -5.89 -8.45
N ARG A 53 7.16 -5.75 -9.33
CA ARG A 53 5.74 -6.02 -9.04
C ARG A 53 5.46 -7.41 -8.54
N ASN A 54 6.12 -8.41 -9.12
CA ASN A 54 5.88 -9.81 -8.77
C ASN A 54 6.25 -10.07 -7.32
N GLN A 55 7.41 -9.61 -6.88
CA GLN A 55 7.84 -9.78 -5.49
C GLN A 55 7.05 -8.89 -4.53
N PHE A 56 6.67 -7.69 -4.97
CA PHE A 56 5.74 -6.85 -4.22
C PHE A 56 4.42 -7.57 -3.95
N MET A 57 3.76 -8.08 -5.00
CA MET A 57 2.48 -8.77 -4.88
C MET A 57 2.56 -10.08 -4.11
N ASN A 58 3.64 -10.86 -4.29
CA ASN A 58 3.89 -12.05 -3.48
C ASN A 58 3.97 -11.71 -1.98
N LEU A 59 4.66 -10.62 -1.63
CA LEU A 59 4.77 -10.19 -0.24
C LEU A 59 3.44 -9.65 0.30
N ILE A 60 2.65 -8.93 -0.51
CA ILE A 60 1.28 -8.52 -0.16
C ILE A 60 0.42 -9.75 0.14
N LEU A 61 0.34 -10.72 -0.78
CA LEU A 61 -0.44 -11.94 -0.61
C LEU A 61 -0.06 -12.70 0.67
N ASN A 62 1.25 -12.87 0.89
CA ASN A 62 1.76 -13.53 2.10
C ASN A 62 1.41 -12.77 3.39
N SER A 63 1.38 -11.43 3.33
CA SER A 63 1.06 -10.60 4.48
C SER A 63 -0.43 -10.69 4.84
N TYR A 64 -1.31 -10.61 3.84
CA TYR A 64 -2.76 -10.78 4.01
C TYR A 64 -3.13 -12.20 4.45
N MET A 65 -2.46 -13.23 3.90
CA MET A 65 -2.61 -14.61 4.34
C MET A 65 -2.21 -14.78 5.82
N TYR A 66 -1.12 -14.13 6.26
CA TYR A 66 -0.67 -14.21 7.65
C TYR A 66 -1.68 -13.60 8.64
N VAL A 67 -2.33 -12.49 8.27
CA VAL A 67 -3.33 -11.84 9.13
C VAL A 67 -4.74 -12.43 8.98
N GLY A 68 -4.96 -13.30 7.99
CA GLY A 68 -6.27 -13.91 7.71
C GLY A 68 -7.26 -12.96 7.07
N GLU A 69 -6.80 -11.95 6.33
CA GLU A 69 -7.65 -10.95 5.66
C GLU A 69 -7.62 -11.12 4.14
N THR A 70 -8.63 -10.58 3.46
CA THR A 70 -8.72 -10.57 2.00
C THR A 70 -7.88 -9.43 1.42
N VAL A 71 -7.19 -9.71 0.31
CA VAL A 71 -6.42 -8.69 -0.41
C VAL A 71 -7.38 -7.68 -1.08
N PRO A 72 -7.22 -6.37 -0.85
CA PRO A 72 -8.01 -5.34 -1.50
C PRO A 72 -7.89 -5.37 -3.03
N SER A 73 -9.00 -5.14 -3.72
CA SER A 73 -9.06 -5.21 -5.19
C SER A 73 -8.23 -4.14 -5.91
N PHE A 74 -7.89 -3.02 -5.23
CA PHE A 74 -7.06 -1.97 -5.82
C PHE A 74 -5.65 -2.47 -6.19
N PHE A 75 -5.19 -3.58 -5.60
CA PHE A 75 -3.91 -4.16 -5.98
C PHE A 75 -3.89 -4.71 -7.40
N ASN A 76 -5.03 -4.92 -8.06
CA ASN A 76 -5.06 -5.26 -9.48
C ASN A 76 -4.57 -4.11 -10.37
N GLU A 77 -4.67 -2.87 -9.89
CA GLU A 77 -4.28 -1.68 -10.65
C GLU A 77 -2.75 -1.55 -10.77
N VAL A 78 -1.97 -2.20 -9.90
CA VAL A 78 -0.49 -2.14 -9.92
C VAL A 78 0.12 -2.73 -11.20
N PHE A 79 -0.66 -3.50 -11.96
CA PHE A 79 -0.24 -4.08 -13.23
C PHE A 79 -0.48 -3.14 -14.42
N GLN A 80 -1.12 -1.98 -14.22
CA GLN A 80 -1.45 -1.07 -15.33
C GLN A 80 -0.24 -0.29 -15.85
N SER A 81 0.56 0.31 -14.96
CA SER A 81 1.74 1.08 -15.34
C SER A 81 2.74 1.17 -14.20
N ASP A 82 3.96 1.61 -14.49
CA ASP A 82 5.00 1.85 -13.46
C ASP A 82 4.57 2.97 -12.52
N GLU A 83 3.98 4.02 -13.06
CA GLU A 83 3.47 5.16 -12.30
C GLU A 83 2.38 4.75 -11.30
N VAL A 84 1.36 3.99 -11.76
CA VAL A 84 0.29 3.49 -10.89
C VAL A 84 0.85 2.56 -9.81
N PHE A 85 1.81 1.70 -10.15
CA PHE A 85 2.47 0.85 -9.18
C PHE A 85 3.18 1.65 -8.08
N GLN A 86 3.96 2.68 -8.45
CA GLN A 86 4.63 3.54 -7.48
C GLN A 86 3.62 4.29 -6.61
N GLU A 87 2.58 4.86 -7.21
CA GLU A 87 1.59 5.68 -6.52
C GLU A 87 0.80 4.84 -5.47
N VAL A 88 0.24 3.70 -5.91
CA VAL A 88 -0.51 2.78 -5.05
C VAL A 88 0.41 2.15 -4.00
N GLY A 89 1.58 1.67 -4.43
CA GLY A 89 2.53 1.01 -3.55
C GLY A 89 3.05 1.92 -2.46
N LEU A 90 3.44 3.16 -2.81
CA LEU A 90 3.92 4.13 -1.83
C LEU A 90 2.82 4.52 -0.84
N ALA A 91 1.61 4.82 -1.30
CA ALA A 91 0.49 5.16 -0.44
C ALA A 91 0.21 4.04 0.59
N PHE A 92 0.18 2.79 0.12
CA PHE A 92 -0.05 1.62 0.97
C PHE A 92 1.05 1.45 2.02
N VAL A 93 2.31 1.50 1.58
CA VAL A 93 3.47 1.27 2.45
C VAL A 93 3.61 2.39 3.49
N THR A 94 3.30 3.65 3.14
CA THR A 94 3.21 4.75 4.12
C THR A 94 2.21 4.43 5.23
N GLY A 95 1.05 3.88 4.88
CA GLY A 95 0.06 3.39 5.83
C GLY A 95 0.60 2.29 6.75
N LEU A 96 1.25 1.30 6.14
CA LEU A 96 1.84 0.15 6.83
C LEU A 96 2.96 0.54 7.81
N LEU A 97 3.70 1.62 7.52
CA LEU A 97 4.70 2.22 8.41
C LEU A 97 4.09 3.04 9.57
N GLY A 98 2.76 3.13 9.66
CA GLY A 98 2.05 3.90 10.67
C GLY A 98 1.91 5.40 10.34
N GLY A 99 2.15 5.80 9.09
CA GLY A 99 2.01 7.20 8.66
C GLY A 99 0.57 7.71 8.77
N PHE A 100 -0.42 6.84 8.56
CA PHE A 100 -1.84 7.20 8.68
C PHE A 100 -2.22 7.64 10.10
N GLU A 101 -1.75 6.93 11.13
CA GLU A 101 -2.10 7.26 12.51
C GLU A 101 -1.42 8.54 13.00
N LYS A 102 -0.21 8.83 12.49
CA LYS A 102 0.51 10.10 12.77
C LYS A 102 -0.17 11.30 12.12
N GLU A 103 -0.64 11.14 10.89
CA GLU A 103 -1.34 12.20 10.14
C GLU A 103 -2.64 12.60 10.86
N ASN A 104 -3.47 11.62 11.24
CA ASN A 104 -4.72 11.88 11.96
C ASN A 104 -4.54 12.31 13.43
N ALA A 105 -3.39 12.03 14.06
CA ALA A 105 -3.08 12.50 15.41
C ALA A 105 -2.58 13.95 15.46
N THR A 106 -2.19 14.52 14.31
CA THR A 106 -1.71 15.91 14.20
C THR A 106 -2.85 16.87 13.81
N GLU A 107 -4.01 16.32 13.41
CA GLU A 107 -5.22 17.07 13.04
C GLU A 107 -6.29 17.09 14.16
N ALA A 108 -5.98 16.54 15.34
CA ALA A 108 -6.84 16.49 16.53
C ALA A 108 -6.29 17.37 17.66
#